data_AF-A0A920F8F6-F1
#
_entry.id   AF-A0A920F8F6-F1
#
_cell.length_a   1.000
_cell.length_b   1.000
_cell.length_c   1.000
_cell.angle_alpha   90.00
_cell.angle_beta   90.00
_cell.angle_gamma   90.00
#
_symmetry.space_group_name_H-M   'P 1'
#
loop_
_entity.id
_entity.type
_entity.pdbx_description
1 polymer ?
#
loop_
_entity_poly.entity_id
_entity_poly.type
_entity_poly.pdbx_seq_one_letter_code
_entity_poly.pdbx_strand_id
1 'polypeptide(L)'
;MLVFKGQPLLDEDQINFSERFGSLETTVNSNPEGGGTVMTVLSNVDQQNKVIPPEDKRMVFNTGNQMWHTDSSFKRVPALMSLLSGREVPSIGGETQFASMRAAYDSLADQKKMELDDLVCIHDFAYSRALIDPNLLTNDNKAEVPPVRQAMVRENPVHKKKNLFLGAQHLTLKDGT
;
A
#
# COMPACT_ATOMS: atom_id res chain seq x y z
N MET A 1 -3.95 -9.55 11.33
CA MET A 1 -2.96 -10.30 10.54
C MET A 1 -3.20 -11.78 10.77
N LEU A 2 -3.27 -12.57 9.70
CA LEU A 2 -3.31 -14.02 9.77
C LEU A 2 -2.06 -14.56 9.06
N VAL A 3 -1.44 -15.60 9.61
CA VAL A 3 -0.22 -16.20 9.05
C VAL A 3 -0.44 -17.69 8.89
N PHE A 4 -0.33 -18.16 7.65
CA PHE A 4 -0.43 -19.57 7.29
C PHE A 4 0.96 -20.07 6.93
N LYS A 5 1.54 -20.95 7.74
CA LYS A 5 2.91 -21.45 7.55
C LYS A 5 2.94 -22.61 6.56
N GLY A 6 4.05 -22.74 5.83
CA GLY A 6 4.32 -23.91 4.99
C GLY A 6 3.33 -24.11 3.84
N GLN A 7 2.88 -23.02 3.22
CA GLN A 7 1.94 -23.07 2.09
C GLN A 7 2.74 -23.03 0.77
N PRO A 8 2.81 -24.14 0.00
CA PRO A 8 3.56 -24.20 -1.25
C PRO A 8 2.72 -23.67 -2.41
N LEU A 9 2.18 -22.46 -2.28
CA LEU A 9 1.30 -21.87 -3.31
C LEU A 9 2.10 -21.61 -4.59
N LEU A 10 1.52 -21.86 -5.75
CA LEU A 10 1.96 -21.24 -7.00
C LEU A 10 1.25 -19.89 -7.19
N ASP A 11 1.56 -19.18 -8.28
CA ASP A 11 0.91 -17.89 -8.57
C ASP A 11 -0.59 -18.05 -8.86
N GLU A 12 -0.97 -19.12 -9.56
CA GLU A 12 -2.36 -19.46 -9.81
C GLU A 12 -3.11 -19.79 -8.51
N ASP A 13 -2.49 -20.52 -7.58
CA ASP A 13 -3.10 -20.81 -6.28
C ASP A 13 -3.30 -19.54 -5.46
N GLN A 14 -2.33 -18.61 -5.50
CA GLN A 14 -2.42 -17.31 -4.83
C GLN A 14 -3.58 -16.48 -5.39
N ILE A 15 -3.72 -16.42 -6.71
CA ILE A 15 -4.82 -15.74 -7.40
C ILE A 15 -6.17 -16.37 -7.00
N ASN A 16 -6.31 -17.69 -7.19
CA ASN A 16 -7.55 -18.43 -6.89
C ASN A 16 -7.96 -18.32 -5.42
N PHE A 17 -7.00 -18.28 -4.50
CA PHE A 17 -7.27 -18.05 -3.08
C PHE A 17 -7.73 -16.62 -2.81
N SER A 18 -7.09 -15.63 -3.43
CA SER A 18 -7.40 -14.21 -3.25
C SER A 18 -8.80 -13.86 -3.77
N GLU A 19 -9.24 -14.45 -4.88
CA GLU A 19 -10.58 -14.24 -5.46
C GLU A 19 -11.73 -14.65 -4.51
N ARG A 20 -11.47 -15.50 -3.52
CA ARG A 20 -12.46 -15.86 -2.49
C ARG A 20 -12.82 -14.70 -1.57
N PHE A 21 -12.02 -13.63 -1.55
CA PHE A 21 -12.24 -12.44 -0.74
C PHE A 21 -12.86 -11.28 -1.52
N GLY A 22 -12.95 -11.40 -2.85
CA GLY A 22 -13.54 -10.39 -3.73
C GLY A 22 -12.77 -10.23 -5.05
N SER A 23 -13.17 -9.25 -5.84
CA SER A 23 -12.50 -8.91 -7.09
C SER A 23 -11.06 -8.46 -6.85
N LEU A 24 -10.14 -8.93 -7.69
CA LEU A 24 -8.74 -8.56 -7.61
C LEU A 24 -8.52 -7.15 -8.16
N GLU A 25 -7.66 -6.41 -7.48
CA GLU A 25 -7.21 -5.11 -7.92
C GLU A 25 -6.10 -5.27 -8.97
N THR A 26 -6.13 -4.43 -10.01
CA THR A 26 -5.03 -4.33 -10.97
C THR A 26 -3.96 -3.36 -10.48
N THR A 27 -2.70 -3.76 -10.59
CA THR A 27 -1.54 -2.93 -10.27
C THR A 27 -1.44 -1.71 -11.19
N VAL A 28 -0.88 -0.61 -10.69
CA VAL A 28 -0.66 0.59 -11.50
C VAL A 28 0.33 0.32 -12.62
N ASN A 29 0.14 0.93 -13.80
CA ASN A 29 1.02 0.70 -14.95
C ASN A 29 2.47 1.16 -14.72
N SER A 30 2.68 2.05 -13.75
CA SER A 30 4.01 2.48 -13.34
C SER A 30 4.83 1.41 -12.61
N ASN A 31 4.20 0.33 -12.15
CA ASN A 31 4.92 -0.78 -11.54
C ASN A 31 5.81 -1.46 -12.61
N PRO A 32 7.15 -1.42 -12.46
CA PRO A 32 8.05 -1.98 -13.46
C PRO A 32 8.02 -3.51 -13.53
N GLU A 33 7.51 -4.18 -12.50
CA GLU A 33 7.36 -5.64 -12.42
C GLU A 33 5.88 -5.99 -12.28
N GLY A 34 5.20 -6.14 -13.43
CA GLY A 34 3.82 -6.59 -13.49
C GLY A 34 2.76 -5.48 -13.44
N GLY A 35 3.08 -4.26 -13.89
CA GLY A 35 2.09 -3.20 -14.12
C GLY A 35 0.93 -3.65 -15.00
N GLY A 36 -0.30 -3.32 -14.62
CA GLY A 36 -1.50 -3.74 -15.34
C GLY A 36 -1.94 -5.19 -15.08
N THR A 37 -1.28 -5.92 -14.18
CA THR A 37 -1.65 -7.29 -13.81
C THR A 37 -2.36 -7.34 -12.45
N VAL A 38 -2.85 -8.51 -12.04
CA VAL A 38 -3.47 -8.74 -10.72
C VAL A 38 -2.48 -9.18 -9.64
N MET A 39 -1.18 -9.26 -9.99
CA MET A 39 -0.13 -9.75 -9.10
C MET A 39 1.01 -8.73 -9.03
N THR A 40 1.41 -8.36 -7.82
CA THR A 40 2.65 -7.59 -7.61
C THR A 40 3.76 -8.54 -7.20
N VAL A 41 4.89 -8.49 -7.91
CA VAL A 41 6.10 -9.22 -7.55
C VAL A 41 7.06 -8.27 -6.83
N LEU A 42 7.34 -8.54 -5.56
CA LEU A 42 8.35 -7.83 -4.78
C LEU A 42 9.61 -8.71 -4.72
N SER A 43 10.62 -8.37 -5.52
CA SER A 43 11.88 -9.12 -5.61
C SER A 43 13.07 -8.17 -5.58
N ASN A 44 14.20 -8.64 -5.05
CA ASN A 44 15.52 -8.02 -5.19
C ASN A 44 16.45 -8.82 -6.12
N VAL A 45 15.95 -9.89 -6.73
CA VAL A 45 16.64 -10.69 -7.74
C VAL A 45 15.85 -10.70 -9.06
N ASP A 46 16.56 -10.83 -10.17
CA ASP A 46 15.97 -11.00 -11.49
C ASP A 46 15.49 -12.44 -11.74
N GLN A 47 14.95 -12.71 -12.94
CA GLN A 47 14.47 -14.04 -13.35
C GLN A 47 15.58 -15.11 -13.43
N GLN A 48 16.86 -14.70 -13.37
CA GLN A 48 18.02 -15.58 -13.32
C GLN A 48 18.62 -15.67 -11.90
N ASN A 49 17.87 -15.23 -10.87
CA ASN A 49 18.29 -15.16 -9.47
C ASN A 49 19.55 -14.33 -9.23
N LYS A 50 19.81 -13.31 -10.06
CA LYS A 50 20.89 -12.35 -9.82
C LYS A 50 20.36 -11.14 -9.09
N VAL A 51 21.11 -10.68 -8.08
CA VAL A 51 20.79 -9.46 -7.34
C VAL A 51 20.69 -8.27 -8.29
N ILE A 52 19.58 -7.57 -8.23
CA ILE A 52 19.33 -6.38 -9.05
C ILE A 52 20.10 -5.21 -8.43
N PRO A 53 20.88 -4.42 -9.21
CA PRO A 53 21.58 -3.26 -8.70
C PRO A 53 20.62 -2.23 -8.05
N PRO A 54 21.02 -1.57 -6.95
CA PRO A 54 20.15 -0.61 -6.25
C PRO A 54 19.65 0.57 -7.12
N GLU A 55 20.42 0.96 -8.13
CA GLU A 55 20.11 2.03 -9.08
C GLU A 55 19.12 1.62 -10.18
N ASP A 56 18.83 0.32 -10.31
CA ASP A 56 17.81 -0.16 -11.24
C ASP A 56 16.45 0.43 -10.85
N LYS A 57 15.68 0.88 -11.85
CA LYS A 57 14.37 1.51 -11.65
C LYS A 57 13.44 0.64 -10.80
N ARG A 58 13.55 -0.69 -10.88
CA ARG A 58 12.78 -1.63 -10.05
C ARG A 58 13.11 -1.49 -8.57
N MET A 59 14.40 -1.42 -8.23
CA MET A 59 14.84 -1.27 -6.84
C MET A 59 14.47 0.11 -6.31
N VAL A 60 14.71 1.16 -7.10
CA VAL A 60 14.30 2.53 -6.76
C VAL A 60 12.79 2.58 -6.51
N PHE A 61 11.97 2.00 -7.39
CA PHE A 61 10.51 1.95 -7.20
C PHE A 61 10.10 1.19 -5.92
N ASN A 62 10.76 0.07 -5.63
CA ASN A 62 10.50 -0.76 -4.44
C ASN A 62 10.85 -0.06 -3.12
N THR A 63 11.77 0.91 -3.11
CA THR A 63 12.08 1.68 -1.88
C THR A 63 10.86 2.41 -1.32
N GLY A 64 9.86 2.72 -2.15
CA GLY A 64 8.62 3.34 -1.69
C GLY A 64 7.82 2.49 -0.71
N ASN A 65 8.03 1.17 -0.73
CA ASN A 65 7.37 0.25 0.19
C ASN A 65 8.03 0.24 1.59
N GLN A 66 9.17 0.93 1.76
CA GLN A 66 9.86 1.06 3.06
C GLN A 66 9.24 2.18 3.93
N MET A 67 8.40 3.03 3.36
CA MET A 67 7.66 4.04 4.13
C MET A 67 6.38 3.43 4.70
N TRP A 68 5.92 3.87 5.87
CA TRP A 68 4.63 3.45 6.43
C TRP A 68 3.48 3.81 5.48
N HIS A 69 2.71 2.81 5.04
CA HIS A 69 1.58 3.00 4.14
C HIS A 69 0.49 1.96 4.37
N THR A 70 -0.65 2.16 3.70
CA THR A 70 -1.67 1.14 3.46
C THR A 70 -1.88 1.05 1.96
N ASP A 71 -1.98 -0.18 1.45
CA ASP A 71 -2.03 -0.42 0.01
C ASP A 71 -3.21 0.29 -0.65
N SER A 72 -2.95 0.86 -1.83
CA SER A 72 -3.93 1.49 -2.70
C SER A 72 -4.80 2.56 -2.05
N SER A 73 -4.33 3.19 -0.98
CA SER A 73 -5.04 4.29 -0.31
C SER A 73 -5.27 5.51 -1.22
N PHE A 74 -4.41 5.65 -2.24
CA PHE A 74 -4.50 6.64 -3.32
C PHE A 74 -5.56 6.32 -4.39
N LYS A 75 -6.25 5.17 -4.31
CA LYS A 75 -7.39 4.87 -5.20
C LYS A 75 -8.69 5.27 -4.52
N ARG A 76 -9.70 5.67 -5.31
CA ARG A 76 -11.02 6.07 -4.81
C ARG A 76 -11.66 4.98 -3.94
N VAL A 77 -11.52 3.73 -4.36
CA VAL A 77 -11.86 2.55 -3.56
C VAL A 77 -10.54 1.89 -3.17
N PRO A 78 -10.08 2.03 -1.92
CA PRO A 78 -8.85 1.38 -1.46
C PRO A 78 -8.99 -0.13 -1.41
N ALA A 79 -7.84 -0.82 -1.44
CA ALA A 79 -7.79 -2.26 -1.21
C ALA A 79 -8.43 -2.62 0.15
N LEU A 80 -9.22 -3.70 0.16
CA LEU A 80 -9.82 -4.22 1.39
C LEU A 80 -8.78 -4.91 2.27
N MET A 81 -7.89 -5.68 1.64
CA MET A 81 -6.82 -6.44 2.28
C MET A 81 -5.74 -6.78 1.26
N SER A 82 -4.54 -7.08 1.77
CA SER A 82 -3.41 -7.56 0.97
C SER A 82 -3.10 -9.00 1.37
N LEU A 83 -2.82 -9.85 0.38
CA LEU A 83 -2.39 -11.22 0.58
C LEU A 83 -0.98 -11.38 0.04
N LEU A 84 -0.05 -11.81 0.90
CA LEU A 84 1.36 -11.97 0.56
C LEU A 84 1.78 -13.42 0.78
N SER A 85 2.54 -13.97 -0.16
CA SER A 85 3.22 -15.26 -0.02
C SER A 85 4.73 -15.06 -0.22
N GLY A 86 5.52 -15.50 0.77
CA GLY A 86 6.98 -15.49 0.67
C GLY A 86 7.46 -16.60 -0.25
N ARG A 87 8.13 -16.24 -1.34
CA ARG A 87 8.72 -17.20 -2.30
C ARG A 87 10.14 -17.58 -1.89
N GLU A 88 10.97 -16.56 -1.76
CA GLU A 88 12.32 -16.63 -1.25
C GLU A 88 12.46 -15.50 -0.22
N VAL A 89 12.94 -15.82 0.97
CA VAL A 89 13.04 -14.87 2.09
C VAL A 89 14.45 -15.00 2.67
N PRO A 90 15.17 -13.90 2.91
CA PRO A 90 16.50 -13.96 3.50
C PRO A 90 16.44 -14.57 4.91
N SER A 91 17.53 -15.21 5.32
CA SER A 91 17.65 -15.79 6.67
C SER A 91 17.73 -14.74 7.78
N ILE A 92 18.09 -13.50 7.43
CA ILE A 92 18.22 -12.36 8.33
C ILE A 92 17.71 -11.12 7.59
N GLY A 93 16.89 -10.29 8.26
CA GLY A 93 16.28 -9.12 7.66
C GLY A 93 15.04 -9.45 6.82
N GLY A 94 14.50 -8.45 6.13
CA GLY A 94 13.32 -8.61 5.26
C GLY A 94 11.99 -8.67 6.02
N GLU A 95 11.97 -8.29 7.29
CA GLU A 95 10.75 -8.24 8.08
C GLU A 95 9.80 -7.17 7.54
N THR A 96 8.51 -7.49 7.52
CA THR A 96 7.45 -6.50 7.29
C THR A 96 6.89 -6.06 8.63
N GLN A 97 6.94 -4.75 8.91
CA GLN A 97 6.37 -4.17 10.11
C GLN A 97 4.89 -3.82 9.90
N PHE A 98 4.08 -4.01 10.94
CA PHE A 98 2.65 -3.69 10.93
C PHE A 98 2.28 -2.82 12.13
N ALA A 99 1.40 -1.85 11.90
CA ALA A 99 0.84 -1.00 12.96
C ALA A 99 -0.70 -1.08 12.95
N SER A 100 -1.31 -1.21 14.13
CA SER A 100 -2.77 -1.17 14.24
C SER A 100 -3.26 0.27 14.31
N MET A 101 -3.81 0.78 13.20
CA MET A 101 -4.36 2.14 13.17
C MET A 101 -5.65 2.32 13.97
N ARG A 102 -6.30 1.19 14.34
CA ARG A 102 -7.39 1.19 15.33
C ARG A 102 -6.84 1.44 16.73
N ALA A 103 -5.81 0.69 17.15
CA ALA A 103 -5.18 0.92 18.45
C ALA A 103 -4.57 2.33 18.54
N ALA A 104 -3.98 2.83 17.45
CA ALA A 104 -3.48 4.20 17.38
C ALA A 104 -4.61 5.21 17.63
N TYR A 105 -5.74 5.08 16.94
CA TYR A 105 -6.91 5.94 17.17
C TYR A 105 -7.43 5.83 18.61
N ASP A 106 -7.60 4.62 19.12
CA ASP A 106 -8.11 4.37 20.48
C ASP A 106 -7.24 5.04 21.55
N SER A 107 -5.92 5.09 21.33
CA SER A 107 -4.94 5.71 22.23
C SER A 107 -4.95 7.25 22.25
N LEU A 108 -5.61 7.90 21.29
CA LEU A 108 -5.72 9.35 21.25
C LEU A 108 -6.61 9.88 22.38
N ALA A 109 -6.27 11.07 22.90
CA ALA A 109 -7.16 11.82 23.77
C ALA A 109 -8.45 12.19 23.03
N ASP A 110 -9.58 12.27 23.76
CA ASP A 110 -10.89 12.52 23.15
C ASP A 110 -10.95 13.84 22.39
N GLN A 111 -10.26 14.87 22.87
CA GLN A 111 -10.12 16.15 22.16
C GLN A 111 -9.53 15.96 20.76
N LYS A 112 -8.48 15.13 20.63
CA LYS A 112 -7.86 14.84 19.35
C LYS A 112 -8.78 13.98 18.48
N LYS A 113 -9.52 13.03 19.04
CA LYS A 113 -10.50 12.24 18.28
C LYS A 113 -11.57 13.15 17.64
N MET A 114 -12.12 14.08 18.42
CA MET A 114 -13.11 15.05 17.92
C MET A 114 -12.53 15.95 16.81
N GLU A 115 -11.28 16.38 16.94
CA GLU A 115 -10.61 17.17 15.89
C GLU A 115 -10.42 16.41 14.58
N LEU A 116 -10.20 15.09 14.62
CA LEU A 116 -9.85 14.29 13.44
C LEU A 116 -11.05 13.62 12.77
N ASP A 117 -12.16 13.42 13.48
CA ASP A 117 -13.28 12.58 13.06
C ASP A 117 -13.90 12.99 11.72
N ASP A 118 -14.00 14.30 11.47
CA ASP A 118 -14.60 14.84 10.24
C ASP A 118 -13.58 15.30 9.20
N LEU A 119 -12.27 15.12 9.48
CA LEU A 119 -11.23 15.57 8.56
C LEU A 119 -11.16 14.68 7.33
N VAL A 120 -10.98 15.35 6.20
CA VAL A 120 -10.70 14.72 4.91
C VAL A 120 -9.28 15.09 4.51
N CYS A 121 -8.57 14.10 3.99
CA CYS A 121 -7.22 14.28 3.53
C CYS A 121 -7.06 13.80 2.09
N ILE A 122 -5.96 14.21 1.46
CA ILE A 122 -5.65 13.80 0.09
C ILE A 122 -4.65 12.66 0.15
N HIS A 123 -4.95 11.58 -0.56
CA HIS A 123 -4.00 10.49 -0.78
C HIS A 123 -3.52 10.58 -2.23
N ASP A 124 -2.22 10.82 -2.39
CA ASP A 124 -1.56 11.04 -3.67
C ASP A 124 -0.39 10.06 -3.84
N PHE A 125 -0.52 9.18 -4.83
CA PHE A 125 0.53 8.24 -5.20
C PHE A 125 1.78 8.98 -5.69
N ALA A 126 1.60 9.98 -6.56
CA ALA A 126 2.69 10.73 -7.16
C ALA A 126 3.49 11.51 -6.11
N TYR A 127 2.81 12.06 -5.10
CA TYR A 127 3.47 12.70 -3.95
C TYR A 127 4.45 11.73 -3.27
N SER A 128 3.98 10.55 -2.88
CA SER A 128 4.84 9.56 -2.20
C SER A 128 6.00 9.09 -3.06
N ARG A 129 5.80 8.96 -4.38
CA ARG A 129 6.84 8.53 -5.32
C ARG A 129 7.87 9.62 -5.58
N ALA A 130 7.47 10.90 -5.55
CA ALA A 130 8.37 12.03 -5.68
C ALA A 130 9.31 12.21 -4.46
N LEU A 131 8.96 11.68 -3.30
CA LEU A 131 9.86 11.62 -2.13
C LEU A 131 11.06 10.68 -2.35
N ILE A 132 10.95 9.75 -3.30
CA ILE A 132 12.00 8.81 -3.69
C ILE A 132 12.81 9.40 -4.85
N ASP A 133 12.13 9.68 -5.95
CA ASP A 133 12.68 10.32 -7.15
C ASP A 133 11.57 11.14 -7.82
N PRO A 134 11.74 12.48 -7.99
CA PRO A 134 10.73 13.34 -8.61
C PRO A 134 10.38 12.94 -10.07
N ASN A 135 11.26 12.18 -10.74
CA ASN A 135 11.08 11.70 -12.11
C ASN A 135 10.61 10.24 -12.19
N LEU A 136 10.29 9.60 -11.05
CA LEU A 136 9.92 8.18 -11.01
C LEU A 136 8.68 7.85 -11.85
N LEU A 137 7.75 8.81 -11.92
CA LEU A 137 6.48 8.69 -12.65
C LEU A 137 6.40 9.64 -13.84
N THR A 138 5.92 9.14 -14.96
CA THR A 138 5.55 9.97 -16.12
C THR A 138 4.25 10.74 -15.86
N ASN A 139 3.91 11.71 -16.73
CA ASN A 139 2.63 12.40 -16.63
C ASN A 139 1.44 11.46 -16.81
N ASP A 140 1.54 10.46 -17.68
CA ASP A 140 0.49 9.46 -17.89
C ASP A 140 0.31 8.60 -16.63
N ASN A 141 1.40 8.21 -15.97
CA ASN A 141 1.32 7.48 -14.69
C ASN A 141 0.64 8.30 -13.59
N LYS A 142 0.88 9.62 -13.55
CA LYS A 142 0.23 10.52 -12.58
C LYS A 142 -1.26 10.69 -12.89
N ALA A 143 -1.63 10.73 -14.16
CA ALA A 143 -3.02 10.85 -14.61
C ALA A 143 -3.85 9.57 -14.40
N GLU A 144 -3.20 8.39 -14.40
CA GLU A 144 -3.85 7.10 -14.13
C GLU A 144 -4.49 7.03 -12.74
N VAL A 145 -3.81 7.59 -11.74
CA VAL A 145 -4.22 7.57 -10.32
C VAL A 145 -4.14 8.97 -9.73
N PRO A 146 -5.07 9.87 -10.10
CA PRO A 146 -5.06 11.23 -9.60
C PRO A 146 -5.31 11.26 -8.09
N PRO A 147 -4.89 12.33 -7.39
CA PRO A 147 -5.10 12.44 -5.94
C PRO A 147 -6.56 12.26 -5.54
N VAL A 148 -6.80 11.48 -4.48
CA VAL A 148 -8.15 11.17 -4.00
C VAL A 148 -8.39 11.69 -2.59
N ARG A 149 -9.62 12.10 -2.32
CA ARG A 149 -10.07 12.47 -0.98
C ARG A 149 -10.41 11.22 -0.18
N GLN A 150 -9.83 11.07 1.01
CA GLN A 150 -10.13 10.00 1.96
C GLN A 150 -10.47 10.60 3.32
N ALA A 151 -11.42 10.00 4.04
CA ALA A 151 -11.65 10.34 5.44
C ALA A 151 -10.42 9.96 6.27
N MET A 152 -9.93 10.90 7.08
CA MET A 152 -8.78 10.67 7.97
C MET A 152 -9.10 9.63 9.04
N VAL A 153 -10.36 9.58 9.48
CA VAL A 153 -10.89 8.55 10.36
C VAL A 153 -11.93 7.74 9.60
N ARG A 154 -11.76 6.41 9.57
CA ARG A 154 -12.71 5.49 8.95
C ARG A 154 -13.39 4.64 10.01
N GLU A 155 -14.69 4.42 9.84
CA GLU A 155 -15.42 3.44 10.62
C GLU A 155 -15.53 2.12 9.86
N ASN A 156 -15.19 1.01 10.51
CA ASN A 156 -15.44 -0.30 9.94
C ASN A 156 -16.95 -0.60 9.91
N PRO A 157 -17.54 -0.95 8.76
CA PRO A 157 -18.98 -1.10 8.63
C PRO A 157 -19.56 -2.28 9.43
N VAL A 158 -18.76 -3.30 9.71
CA VAL A 158 -19.17 -4.54 10.40
C VAL A 158 -19.18 -4.36 11.91
N HIS A 159 -18.09 -3.85 12.49
CA HIS A 159 -17.92 -3.79 13.94
C HIS A 159 -17.90 -2.38 14.53
N LYS A 160 -18.10 -1.33 13.71
CA LYS A 160 -18.26 0.08 14.12
C LYS A 160 -17.08 0.67 14.89
N LYS A 161 -15.89 0.06 14.79
CA LYS A 161 -14.67 0.63 15.39
C LYS A 161 -14.04 1.57 14.40
N LYS A 162 -13.54 2.68 14.91
CA LYS A 162 -12.83 3.70 14.14
C LYS A 162 -11.35 3.38 14.04
N ASN A 163 -10.71 3.83 12.98
CA ASN A 163 -9.27 3.79 12.80
C ASN A 163 -8.80 5.04 12.06
N LEU A 164 -7.54 5.43 12.31
CA LEU A 164 -6.86 6.38 11.44
C LEU A 164 -6.62 5.73 10.06
N PHE A 165 -6.72 6.50 8.99
CA PHE A 165 -6.46 6.04 7.63
C PHE A 165 -5.41 6.96 6.98
N LEU A 166 -4.16 6.78 7.39
CA LEU A 166 -3.02 7.65 7.06
C LEU A 166 -1.81 6.81 6.63
N GLY A 167 -0.89 7.41 5.87
CA GLY A 167 0.37 6.79 5.44
C GLY A 167 1.21 7.75 4.61
N ALA A 168 2.29 7.29 3.98
CA ALA A 168 3.22 8.12 3.20
C ALA A 168 2.58 8.82 1.98
N GLN A 169 1.42 8.33 1.53
CA GLN A 169 0.64 8.91 0.44
C GLN A 169 -0.24 10.07 0.91
N HIS A 170 -0.36 10.30 2.21
CA HIS A 170 -1.22 11.31 2.80
C HIS A 170 -0.61 12.71 2.71
N LEU A 171 -1.41 13.64 2.19
CA LEU A 171 -1.26 15.08 2.29
C LEU A 171 -2.41 15.64 3.13
N THR A 172 -2.08 16.33 4.22
CA THR A 172 -3.08 17.03 5.02
C THR A 172 -3.51 18.29 4.29
N LEU A 173 -4.76 18.35 3.85
CA LEU A 173 -5.41 19.62 3.59
C LEU A 173 -5.86 20.16 4.94
N LYS A 174 -5.26 21.26 5.41
CA LYS A 174 -5.96 22.09 6.39
C LYS A 174 -7.11 22.77 5.67
N ASP A 175 -8.29 22.72 6.27
CA ASP A 175 -9.57 23.15 5.71
C ASP A 175 -9.52 24.40 4.81
N GLY A 176 -10.22 24.34 3.67
CA GLY A 176 -10.97 25.48 3.19
C GLY A 176 -10.44 26.34 2.04
N THR A 177 -9.48 25.89 1.23
CA THR A 177 -9.17 26.51 -0.08
C THR A 177 -8.74 25.49 -1.12
#